data_AF-A0A433I560-F1
#
_entry.id   AF-A0A433I560-F1
#
_cell.length_a   1.000
_cell.length_b   1.000
_cell.length_c   1.000
_cell.angle_alpha   90.00
_cell.angle_beta   90.00
_cell.angle_gamma   90.00
#
_symmetry.space_group_name_H-M   'P 1'
#
loop_
_entity.id
_entity.type
_entity.pdbx_description
1 polymer ?
#
loop_
_entity_poly.entity_id
_entity_poly.type
_entity_poly.pdbx_seq_one_letter_code
_entity_poly.pdbx_strand_id
1 'polypeptide(L)'
;MSQLRCLHVLLGMTIPLAPLSVAFACGPFLPSRILIENDAAFLELPYSTFAYEAKRVPTPYPPPFRAVAPAMTEGDTLGNAQVAQTEAIDLEQLTQALTAIQPDPAKRDKILADYGAVRRALAEHAQKVVAREEQLWSGMTDATRPPEIVLTAALAVPEGLPGEFADYLRGAIAYHGKQTAAARQAWQDLLNRPPEQRRQRSVWAAYMLGRSYLGDNPSEALRWFQQTRELAQQGFPDPLGLAAASLGWEAQLALKQGHYAPALELFRVQLEAGDPAAPISLLLATRHAAADADANARTACAQNPTARRLVTGYLVSASLLKGDAKVAAWLDSFKTVDAPVEDADRLAWAAYQAGNFDLAQGWLAKASAQAP
;
A
#
# COMPACT_ATOMS: atom_id res chain seq x y z
N MET A 1 1.55 -64.37 -7.85
CA MET A 1 2.20 -64.03 -9.14
C MET A 1 1.16 -63.36 -10.03
N SER A 2 1.19 -62.04 -10.17
CA SER A 2 0.49 -61.35 -11.26
C SER A 2 1.30 -60.13 -11.64
N GLN A 3 1.52 -59.98 -12.94
CA GLN A 3 2.48 -59.10 -13.56
C GLN A 3 1.90 -57.73 -13.92
N LEU A 4 2.82 -56.76 -13.94
CA LEU A 4 2.93 -55.56 -14.79
C LEU A 4 1.67 -54.82 -15.25
N ARG A 5 1.69 -53.50 -15.01
CA ARG A 5 1.51 -52.51 -16.09
C ARG A 5 2.19 -51.18 -15.75
N CYS A 6 3.21 -50.85 -16.55
CA CYS A 6 3.71 -49.49 -16.71
C CYS A 6 2.66 -48.64 -17.44
N LEU A 7 2.46 -47.40 -17.00
CA LEU A 7 2.07 -46.31 -17.90
C LEU A 7 2.70 -45.01 -17.40
N HIS A 8 3.64 -44.49 -18.18
CA HIS A 8 4.16 -43.13 -18.04
C HIS A 8 3.12 -42.16 -18.60
N VAL A 9 2.73 -41.14 -17.83
CA VAL A 9 2.15 -39.91 -18.37
C VAL A 9 2.88 -38.72 -17.78
N LEU A 10 3.42 -37.93 -18.70
CA LEU A 10 4.17 -36.69 -18.55
C LEU A 10 3.26 -35.53 -18.10
N LEU A 11 3.87 -34.67 -17.28
CA LEU A 11 3.81 -33.20 -17.32
C LEU A 11 2.46 -32.49 -17.18
N GLY A 12 2.33 -31.75 -16.08
CA GLY A 12 1.34 -30.69 -15.88
C GLY A 12 1.71 -29.84 -14.68
N MET A 13 2.78 -29.04 -14.81
CA MET A 13 3.14 -27.99 -13.86
C MET A 13 2.03 -26.93 -13.89
N THR A 14 1.05 -27.02 -12.99
CA THR A 14 0.08 -25.96 -12.77
C THR A 14 0.70 -24.93 -11.82
N ILE A 15 1.18 -23.84 -12.42
CA ILE A 15 1.56 -22.61 -11.72
C ILE A 15 0.31 -22.09 -11.01
N PRO A 16 0.31 -21.86 -9.68
CA PRO A 16 -0.80 -21.19 -9.04
C PRO A 16 -0.81 -19.72 -9.48
N LEU A 17 -1.90 -19.33 -10.12
CA LEU A 17 -2.23 -17.97 -10.53
C LEU A 17 -2.25 -17.07 -9.27
N ALA A 18 -1.32 -16.13 -9.17
CA ALA A 18 -1.30 -15.15 -8.09
C ALA A 18 -2.56 -14.26 -8.13
N PRO A 19 -3.11 -13.84 -6.97
CA PRO A 19 -4.23 -12.91 -6.93
C PRO A 19 -3.78 -11.53 -7.47
N LEU A 20 -4.41 -11.12 -8.57
CA LEU A 20 -4.24 -9.81 -9.18
C LEU A 20 -4.53 -8.74 -8.14
N SER A 21 -3.51 -7.94 -7.85
CA SER A 21 -3.63 -6.76 -6.98
C SER A 21 -4.45 -5.72 -7.72
N VAL A 22 -5.63 -5.41 -7.21
CA VAL A 22 -6.50 -4.43 -7.85
C VAL A 22 -5.98 -3.03 -7.51
N ALA A 23 -5.25 -2.48 -8.47
CA ALA A 23 -4.92 -1.07 -8.43
C ALA A 23 -6.18 -0.29 -8.84
N PHE A 24 -6.45 0.81 -8.15
CA PHE A 24 -7.60 1.69 -8.35
C PHE A 24 -7.10 2.99 -8.97
N ALA A 25 -7.57 3.32 -10.17
CA ALA A 25 -7.16 4.54 -10.84
C ALA A 25 -7.94 5.75 -10.35
N CYS A 26 -7.19 6.81 -10.01
CA CYS A 26 -7.63 8.17 -9.69
C CYS A 26 -7.73 8.54 -8.20
N GLY A 27 -6.70 8.23 -7.41
CA GLY A 27 -6.56 8.64 -6.01
C GLY A 27 -5.81 7.60 -5.19
N PRO A 28 -5.37 7.92 -3.97
CA PRO A 28 -4.91 6.92 -3.01
C PRO A 28 -6.13 6.13 -2.53
N PHE A 29 -6.72 5.30 -3.38
CA PHE A 29 -7.80 4.40 -2.98
C PHE A 29 -7.19 3.29 -2.15
N LEU A 30 -7.35 3.41 -0.85
CA LEU A 30 -7.14 2.32 0.09
C LEU A 30 -8.52 1.64 0.28
N PRO A 31 -8.67 0.33 0.02
CA PRO A 31 -9.88 -0.37 0.42
C PRO A 31 -10.15 -0.12 1.91
N SER A 32 -11.43 -0.07 2.30
CA SER A 32 -11.82 0.27 3.68
C SER A 32 -11.35 -0.76 4.71
N ARG A 33 -10.78 -1.88 4.22
CA ARG A 33 -10.06 -2.91 4.97
C ARG A 33 -8.67 -3.11 4.36
N ILE A 34 -7.65 -3.11 5.20
CA ILE A 34 -6.25 -3.04 4.79
C ILE A 34 -5.81 -4.41 4.27
N LEU A 35 -5.89 -4.55 2.95
CA LEU A 35 -5.08 -5.30 1.97
C LEU A 35 -4.55 -6.72 2.28
N ILE A 36 -4.74 -7.32 3.47
CA ILE A 36 -4.05 -8.58 3.79
C ILE A 36 -4.87 -9.59 4.64
N GLU A 37 -5.95 -9.20 5.33
CA GLU A 37 -6.52 -10.06 6.41
C GLU A 37 -8.02 -10.33 6.32
N ASN A 38 -8.45 -11.48 6.88
CA ASN A 38 -9.86 -11.85 7.05
C ASN A 38 -10.43 -11.35 8.40
N ASP A 39 -11.75 -11.34 8.55
CA ASP A 39 -12.45 -10.69 9.68
C ASP A 39 -12.15 -11.32 11.05
N ALA A 40 -11.85 -12.61 11.11
CA ALA A 40 -11.48 -13.29 12.37
C ALA A 40 -10.14 -12.80 12.92
N ALA A 41 -9.29 -12.25 12.06
CA ALA A 41 -7.95 -11.82 12.42
C ALA A 41 -7.89 -10.48 13.17
N PHE A 42 -8.97 -9.68 13.17
CA PHE A 42 -8.98 -8.34 13.75
C PHE A 42 -9.27 -8.29 15.26
N LEU A 43 -9.97 -9.30 15.81
CA LEU A 43 -10.32 -9.37 17.23
C LEU A 43 -9.13 -9.76 18.13
N GLU A 44 -8.03 -10.23 17.52
CA GLU A 44 -6.84 -10.73 18.21
C GLU A 44 -5.64 -9.79 18.11
N LEU A 45 -5.76 -8.69 17.36
CA LEU A 45 -4.64 -7.76 17.14
C LEU A 45 -4.43 -6.83 18.34
N PRO A 46 -3.18 -6.65 18.81
CA PRO A 46 -2.87 -5.71 19.88
C PRO A 46 -2.82 -4.27 19.36
N TYR A 47 -3.85 -3.82 18.64
CA TYR A 47 -3.82 -2.59 17.85
C TYR A 47 -3.45 -1.36 18.67
N SER A 48 -4.09 -1.16 19.84
CA SER A 48 -3.86 0.01 20.70
C SER A 48 -2.44 0.04 21.27
N THR A 49 -1.96 -1.09 21.80
CA THR A 49 -0.61 -1.21 22.36
C THR A 49 0.46 -1.10 21.28
N PHE A 50 0.29 -1.80 20.15
CA PHE A 50 1.26 -1.74 19.06
C PHE A 50 1.31 -0.36 18.40
N ALA A 51 0.17 0.30 18.16
CA ALA A 51 0.16 1.63 17.57
C ALA A 51 0.91 2.66 18.45
N TYR A 52 0.84 2.51 19.78
CA TYR A 52 1.64 3.29 20.70
C TYR A 52 3.14 2.97 20.57
N GLU A 53 3.49 1.69 20.51
CA GLU A 53 4.89 1.25 20.37
C GLU A 53 5.52 1.67 19.04
N ALA A 54 4.78 1.52 17.93
CA ALA A 54 5.20 1.91 16.60
C ALA A 54 5.57 3.40 16.49
N LYS A 55 4.82 4.28 17.18
CA LYS A 55 5.10 5.72 17.22
C LYS A 55 6.38 6.07 17.98
N ARG A 56 6.81 5.23 18.94
CA ARG A 56 8.04 5.43 19.72
C ARG A 56 9.29 4.95 18.99
N VAL A 57 9.14 4.09 17.99
CA VAL A 57 10.26 3.67 17.15
C VAL A 57 10.79 4.89 16.39
N PRO A 58 12.09 5.22 16.47
CA PRO A 58 12.66 6.31 15.70
C PRO A 58 12.47 6.08 14.19
N THR A 59 12.08 7.13 13.48
CA THR A 59 12.01 7.09 12.01
C THR A 59 13.43 6.96 11.46
N PRO A 60 13.71 6.02 10.54
CA PRO A 60 15.07 5.81 10.02
C PRO A 60 15.61 7.03 9.28
N TYR A 61 14.73 7.83 8.68
CA TYR A 61 15.02 9.12 8.06
C TYR A 61 13.74 9.97 8.01
N PRO A 62 13.85 11.32 7.99
CA PRO A 62 12.67 12.18 7.90
C PRO A 62 11.90 11.91 6.59
N PRO A 63 10.56 11.91 6.61
CA PRO A 63 9.77 11.68 5.40
C PRO A 63 10.00 12.83 4.41
N PRO A 64 10.36 12.54 3.14
CA PRO A 64 10.63 13.58 2.15
C PRO A 64 9.35 14.32 1.71
N PHE A 65 8.18 13.70 1.91
CA PHE A 65 6.87 14.27 1.59
C PHE A 65 5.92 14.02 2.76
N ARG A 66 4.98 14.95 2.98
CA ARG A 66 3.88 14.77 3.92
C ARG A 66 2.69 14.15 3.20
N ALA A 67 1.97 13.28 3.90
CA ALA A 67 0.69 12.79 3.41
C ALA A 67 -0.34 13.93 3.40
N VAL A 68 -1.27 13.89 2.45
CA VAL A 68 -2.42 14.79 2.41
C VAL A 68 -3.64 13.97 2.82
N ALA A 69 -4.01 14.04 4.09
CA ALA A 69 -5.17 13.33 4.60
C ALA A 69 -6.47 13.99 4.08
N PRO A 70 -7.50 13.21 3.71
CA PRO A 70 -8.81 13.76 3.39
C PRO A 70 -9.49 14.28 4.67
N ALA A 71 -10.39 15.25 4.50
CA ALA A 71 -11.32 15.60 5.56
C ALA A 71 -12.30 14.44 5.76
N MET A 72 -12.50 14.03 7.02
CA MET A 72 -13.39 12.94 7.39
C MET A 72 -14.63 13.51 8.09
N THR A 73 -15.82 13.06 7.68
CA THR A 73 -17.08 13.34 8.38
C THR A 73 -17.63 12.09 9.07
N GLU A 74 -18.63 12.26 9.93
CA GLU A 74 -19.23 11.14 10.67
C GLU A 74 -19.88 10.15 9.70
N GLY A 75 -19.43 8.89 9.72
CA GLY A 75 -19.91 7.84 8.83
C GLY A 75 -19.07 7.63 7.55
N ASP A 76 -18.07 8.46 7.29
CA ASP A 76 -17.15 8.25 6.16
C ASP A 76 -16.21 7.07 6.39
N THR A 77 -16.01 6.26 5.35
CA THR A 77 -14.83 5.40 5.25
C THR A 77 -13.67 6.21 4.67
N LEU A 78 -12.44 5.85 5.05
CA LEU A 78 -11.23 6.52 4.50
C LEU A 78 -11.23 6.50 2.97
N GLY A 79 -11.58 5.37 2.36
CA GLY A 79 -11.68 5.22 0.92
C GLY A 79 -12.66 6.22 0.29
N ASN A 80 -13.87 6.36 0.84
CA ASN A 80 -14.88 7.31 0.33
C ASN A 80 -14.40 8.76 0.43
N ALA A 81 -13.80 9.13 1.56
CA ALA A 81 -13.26 10.48 1.76
C ALA A 81 -12.12 10.79 0.75
N GLN A 82 -11.27 9.80 0.44
CA GLN A 82 -10.21 9.94 -0.56
C GLN A 82 -10.76 10.09 -1.99
N VAL A 83 -11.86 9.40 -2.32
CA VAL A 83 -12.55 9.58 -3.61
C VAL A 83 -13.03 11.02 -3.74
N ALA A 84 -13.77 11.50 -2.75
CA ALA A 84 -14.35 12.83 -2.74
C ALA A 84 -13.28 13.93 -2.81
N GLN A 85 -12.19 13.80 -2.04
CA GLN A 85 -11.05 14.70 -2.10
C GLN A 85 -10.42 14.72 -3.51
N THR A 86 -10.24 13.54 -4.11
CA THR A 86 -9.65 13.45 -5.45
C THR A 86 -10.54 14.09 -6.51
N GLU A 87 -11.84 13.85 -6.47
CA GLU A 87 -12.79 14.49 -7.37
C GLU A 87 -12.79 16.02 -7.23
N ALA A 88 -12.81 16.53 -6.00
CA ALA A 88 -12.80 17.95 -5.72
C ALA A 88 -11.54 18.64 -6.27
N ILE A 89 -10.35 18.10 -5.96
CA ILE A 89 -9.06 18.63 -6.44
C ILE A 89 -8.98 18.58 -7.97
N ASP A 90 -9.43 17.49 -8.57
CA ASP A 90 -9.38 17.29 -10.02
C ASP A 90 -10.26 18.33 -10.75
N LEU A 91 -11.50 18.52 -10.28
CA LEU A 91 -12.43 19.52 -10.82
C LEU A 91 -11.94 20.96 -10.61
N GLU A 92 -11.37 21.27 -9.45
CA GLU A 92 -10.80 22.59 -9.17
C GLU A 92 -9.67 22.91 -10.16
N GLN A 93 -8.71 22.00 -10.32
CA GLN A 93 -7.58 22.19 -11.24
C GLN A 93 -8.05 22.28 -12.70
N LEU A 94 -9.05 21.49 -13.11
CA LEU A 94 -9.63 21.58 -14.45
C LEU A 94 -10.34 22.92 -14.67
N THR A 95 -11.08 23.41 -13.67
CA THR A 95 -11.78 24.71 -13.73
C THR A 95 -10.79 25.85 -13.93
N GLN A 96 -9.67 25.84 -13.19
CA GLN A 96 -8.60 26.83 -13.34
C GLN A 96 -7.98 26.77 -14.75
N ALA A 97 -7.67 25.56 -15.25
CA ALA A 97 -7.12 25.38 -16.59
C ALA A 97 -8.08 25.87 -17.68
N LEU A 98 -9.37 25.54 -17.58
CA LEU A 98 -10.39 25.94 -18.55
C LEU A 98 -10.63 27.46 -18.57
N THR A 99 -10.52 28.13 -17.43
CA THR A 99 -10.64 29.59 -17.35
C THR A 99 -9.59 30.30 -18.21
N ALA A 100 -8.39 29.71 -18.33
CA ALA A 100 -7.31 30.28 -19.13
C ALA A 100 -7.46 30.03 -20.64
N ILE A 101 -8.12 28.94 -21.06
CA ILE A 101 -8.12 28.48 -22.47
C ILE A 101 -9.48 28.57 -23.16
N GLN A 102 -10.58 28.63 -22.42
CA GLN A 102 -11.94 28.65 -22.95
C GLN A 102 -12.68 29.90 -22.44
N PRO A 103 -12.80 30.97 -23.24
CA PRO A 103 -13.42 32.22 -22.78
C PRO A 103 -14.94 32.10 -22.59
N ASP A 104 -15.61 31.20 -23.32
CA ASP A 104 -17.06 31.01 -23.28
C ASP A 104 -17.50 30.23 -22.02
N PRO A 105 -18.24 30.86 -21.08
CA PRO A 105 -18.70 30.21 -19.86
C PRO A 105 -19.59 28.98 -20.12
N ALA A 106 -20.48 29.04 -21.12
CA ALA A 106 -21.39 27.93 -21.39
C ALA A 106 -20.64 26.69 -21.89
N LYS A 107 -19.58 26.90 -22.69
CA LYS A 107 -18.70 25.80 -23.11
C LYS A 107 -17.86 25.26 -21.95
N ARG A 108 -17.35 26.12 -21.06
CA ARG A 108 -16.64 25.67 -19.85
C ARG A 108 -17.53 24.78 -18.98
N ASP A 109 -18.74 25.24 -18.68
CA ASP A 109 -19.70 24.53 -17.84
C ASP A 109 -20.06 23.17 -18.45
N LYS A 110 -20.23 23.12 -19.77
CA LYS A 110 -20.45 21.86 -20.48
C LYS A 110 -19.27 20.89 -20.34
N ILE A 111 -18.04 21.36 -20.56
CA ILE A 111 -16.85 20.50 -20.45
C ILE A 111 -16.71 19.96 -19.01
N LEU A 112 -16.92 20.81 -18.00
CA LEU A 112 -16.88 20.41 -16.59
C LEU A 112 -17.96 19.38 -16.26
N ALA A 113 -19.20 19.58 -16.75
CA ALA A 113 -20.30 18.64 -16.54
C ALA A 113 -20.02 17.28 -17.19
N ASP A 114 -19.56 17.27 -18.45
CA ASP A 114 -19.24 16.05 -19.19
C ASP A 114 -18.06 15.32 -18.52
N TYR A 115 -17.01 16.04 -18.11
CA TYR A 115 -15.87 15.49 -17.37
C TYR A 115 -16.31 14.88 -16.04
N GLY A 116 -17.08 15.62 -15.24
CA GLY A 116 -17.59 15.16 -13.95
C GLY A 116 -18.50 13.94 -14.08
N ALA A 117 -19.27 13.83 -15.16
CA ALA A 117 -20.08 12.62 -15.43
C ALA A 117 -19.21 11.38 -15.65
N VAL A 118 -18.14 11.50 -16.46
CA VAL A 118 -17.20 10.40 -16.68
C VAL A 118 -16.48 10.02 -15.38
N ARG A 119 -16.02 11.01 -14.61
CA ARG A 119 -15.34 10.78 -13.33
C ARG A 119 -16.21 10.07 -12.31
N ARG A 120 -17.48 10.48 -12.15
CA ARG A 120 -18.43 9.79 -11.27
C ARG A 120 -18.68 8.35 -11.71
N ALA A 121 -18.86 8.11 -13.01
CA ALA A 121 -19.02 6.74 -13.51
C ALA A 121 -17.81 5.84 -13.20
N LEU A 122 -16.58 6.36 -13.34
CA LEU A 122 -15.36 5.65 -12.95
C LEU A 122 -15.29 5.41 -11.43
N ALA A 123 -15.66 6.40 -10.62
CA ALA A 123 -15.66 6.29 -9.17
C ALA A 123 -16.69 5.26 -8.66
N GLU A 124 -17.92 5.28 -9.19
CA GLU A 124 -18.95 4.30 -8.89
C GLU A 124 -18.54 2.87 -9.29
N HIS A 125 -17.89 2.72 -10.46
CA HIS A 125 -17.33 1.45 -10.87
C HIS A 125 -16.25 0.96 -9.89
N ALA A 126 -15.31 1.84 -9.53
CA ALA A 126 -14.26 1.53 -8.56
C ALA A 126 -14.83 1.11 -7.20
N GLN A 127 -15.84 1.80 -6.69
CA GLN A 127 -16.52 1.45 -5.43
C GLN A 127 -17.19 0.07 -5.49
N LYS A 128 -17.83 -0.27 -6.61
CA LYS A 128 -18.42 -1.62 -6.81
C LYS A 128 -17.34 -2.70 -6.81
N VAL A 129 -16.17 -2.42 -7.42
CA VAL A 129 -15.02 -3.34 -7.41
C VAL A 129 -14.51 -3.54 -5.97
N VAL A 130 -14.33 -2.47 -5.19
CA VAL A 130 -13.94 -2.55 -3.76
C VAL A 130 -14.94 -3.38 -2.97
N ALA A 131 -16.23 -3.07 -3.07
CA ALA A 131 -17.27 -3.78 -2.33
C ALA A 131 -17.29 -5.27 -2.67
N ARG A 132 -17.01 -5.62 -3.93
CA ARG A 132 -16.86 -7.02 -4.36
C ARG A 132 -15.64 -7.69 -3.73
N GLU A 133 -14.49 -7.03 -3.70
CA GLU A 133 -13.28 -7.56 -3.07
C GLU A 133 -13.47 -7.81 -1.58
N GLU A 134 -14.11 -6.87 -0.90
CA GLU A 134 -14.45 -7.01 0.52
C GLU A 134 -15.36 -8.22 0.77
N GLN A 135 -16.32 -8.50 -0.14
CA GLN A 135 -17.14 -9.72 -0.07
C GLN A 135 -16.30 -11.00 -0.23
N LEU A 136 -15.29 -11.00 -1.11
CA LEU A 136 -14.43 -12.16 -1.31
C LEU A 136 -13.56 -12.49 -0.09
N TRP A 137 -13.19 -11.49 0.71
CA TRP A 137 -12.34 -11.67 1.89
C TRP A 137 -13.10 -12.20 3.11
N SER A 138 -14.44 -12.25 3.06
CA SER A 138 -15.29 -12.79 4.13
C SER A 138 -15.32 -14.32 4.24
N GLY A 139 -14.42 -15.04 3.55
CA GLY A 139 -14.32 -16.50 3.63
C GLY A 139 -15.33 -17.26 2.74
N MET A 140 -15.88 -16.61 1.71
CA MET A 140 -16.76 -17.27 0.72
C MET A 140 -16.00 -18.28 -0.14
N THR A 141 -16.60 -19.46 -0.35
CA THR A 141 -16.06 -20.51 -1.21
C THR A 141 -16.29 -20.18 -2.70
N ASP A 142 -15.54 -20.83 -3.60
CA ASP A 142 -15.53 -20.54 -5.05
C ASP A 142 -16.93 -20.63 -5.71
N ALA A 143 -17.86 -21.39 -5.10
CA ALA A 143 -19.23 -21.56 -5.56
C ALA A 143 -20.14 -20.33 -5.35
N THR A 144 -19.73 -19.35 -4.52
CA THR A 144 -20.48 -18.12 -4.24
C THR A 144 -19.74 -16.85 -4.65
N ARG A 145 -18.71 -16.97 -5.50
CA ARG A 145 -17.90 -15.84 -5.96
C ARG A 145 -18.79 -14.83 -6.71
N PRO A 146 -18.94 -13.57 -6.23
CA PRO A 146 -19.71 -12.54 -6.95
C PRO A 146 -19.18 -12.35 -8.38
N PRO A 147 -20.05 -12.07 -9.37
CA PRO A 147 -19.63 -11.87 -10.75
C PRO A 147 -18.64 -10.70 -10.85
N GLU A 148 -17.75 -10.77 -11.83
CA GLU A 148 -16.78 -9.70 -12.07
C GLU A 148 -17.49 -8.38 -12.38
N ILE A 149 -17.05 -7.29 -11.73
CA ILE A 149 -17.58 -5.96 -12.03
C ILE A 149 -16.94 -5.49 -13.34
N VAL A 150 -17.75 -5.37 -14.38
CA VAL A 150 -17.34 -4.86 -15.68
C VAL A 150 -17.79 -3.41 -15.81
N LEU A 151 -16.94 -2.56 -16.38
CA LEU A 151 -17.32 -1.20 -16.75
C LEU A 151 -18.27 -1.26 -17.94
N THR A 152 -19.57 -1.12 -17.68
CA THR A 152 -20.62 -1.25 -18.71
C THR A 152 -20.88 0.06 -19.47
N ALA A 153 -20.53 1.20 -18.89
CA ALA A 153 -20.67 2.49 -19.55
C ALA A 153 -19.61 2.64 -20.65
N ALA A 154 -20.05 2.97 -21.87
CA ALA A 154 -19.16 3.38 -22.95
C ALA A 154 -18.64 4.80 -22.67
N LEU A 155 -17.61 4.89 -21.83
CA LEU A 155 -17.00 6.17 -21.45
C LEU A 155 -16.02 6.62 -22.53
N ALA A 156 -16.06 7.91 -22.84
CA ALA A 156 -15.15 8.57 -23.77
C ALA A 156 -14.60 9.85 -23.13
N VAL A 157 -13.47 10.33 -23.63
CA VAL A 157 -12.89 11.60 -23.22
C VAL A 157 -13.74 12.74 -23.83
N PRO A 158 -14.31 13.64 -23.01
CA PRO A 158 -15.05 14.79 -23.52
C PRO A 158 -14.22 15.67 -24.45
N GLU A 159 -14.86 16.20 -25.49
CA GLU A 159 -14.22 17.18 -26.38
C GLU A 159 -13.90 18.49 -25.63
N GLY A 160 -12.80 19.14 -26.01
CA GLY A 160 -12.41 20.44 -25.45
C GLY A 160 -11.64 20.39 -24.13
N LEU A 161 -11.32 19.21 -23.61
CA LEU A 161 -10.44 19.07 -22.44
C LEU A 161 -9.00 19.53 -22.75
N PRO A 162 -8.31 20.22 -21.81
CA PRO A 162 -6.89 20.50 -21.94
C PRO A 162 -6.08 19.20 -22.03
N GLY A 163 -4.96 19.24 -22.76
CA GLY A 163 -4.21 18.04 -23.17
C GLY A 163 -3.85 17.07 -22.04
N GLU A 164 -3.27 17.54 -20.94
CA GLU A 164 -2.90 16.67 -19.82
C GLU A 164 -4.10 16.03 -19.12
N PHE A 165 -5.25 16.71 -19.06
CA PHE A 165 -6.48 16.18 -18.46
C PHE A 165 -7.12 15.13 -19.38
N ALA A 166 -7.13 15.39 -20.69
CA ALA A 166 -7.61 14.45 -21.70
C ALA A 166 -6.80 13.15 -21.69
N ASP A 167 -5.46 13.25 -21.65
CA ASP A 167 -4.58 12.08 -21.64
C ASP A 167 -4.70 11.30 -20.35
N TYR A 168 -4.77 12.00 -19.20
CA TYR A 168 -4.95 11.34 -17.92
C TYR A 168 -6.29 10.59 -17.87
N LEU A 169 -7.38 11.22 -18.32
CA LEU A 169 -8.70 10.61 -18.35
C LEU A 169 -8.76 9.42 -19.30
N ARG A 170 -8.10 9.50 -20.47
CA ARG A 170 -7.99 8.37 -21.40
C ARG A 170 -7.34 7.17 -20.73
N GLY A 171 -6.25 7.40 -20.00
CA GLY A 171 -5.58 6.36 -19.23
C GLY A 171 -6.48 5.78 -18.14
N ALA A 172 -7.22 6.63 -17.41
CA ALA A 172 -8.15 6.20 -16.38
C ALA A 172 -9.31 5.34 -16.92
N ILE A 173 -9.92 5.75 -18.06
CA ILE A 173 -10.97 4.98 -18.73
C ILE A 173 -10.43 3.61 -19.15
N ALA A 174 -9.28 3.59 -19.85
CA ALA A 174 -8.66 2.35 -20.30
C ALA A 174 -8.32 1.43 -19.12
N TYR A 175 -7.82 2.00 -18.03
CA TYR A 175 -7.44 1.25 -16.84
C TYR A 175 -8.64 0.53 -16.21
N HIS A 176 -9.74 1.25 -15.97
CA HIS A 176 -10.98 0.66 -15.44
C HIS A 176 -11.66 -0.28 -16.45
N GLY A 177 -11.44 -0.05 -17.74
CA GLY A 177 -11.82 -0.97 -18.82
C GLY A 177 -10.92 -2.21 -18.97
N LYS A 178 -9.96 -2.45 -18.06
CA LYS A 178 -8.97 -3.55 -18.11
C LYS A 178 -8.07 -3.54 -19.35
N GLN A 179 -7.96 -2.39 -20.03
CA GLN A 179 -7.08 -2.17 -21.17
C GLN A 179 -5.72 -1.63 -20.69
N THR A 180 -5.01 -2.40 -19.87
CA THR A 180 -3.81 -1.95 -19.14
C THR A 180 -2.72 -1.38 -20.06
N ALA A 181 -2.49 -1.97 -21.22
CA ALA A 181 -1.51 -1.46 -22.19
C ALA A 181 -1.90 -0.07 -22.73
N ALA A 182 -3.17 0.14 -23.07
CA ALA A 182 -3.67 1.43 -23.52
C ALA A 182 -3.62 2.48 -22.40
N ALA A 183 -3.90 2.08 -21.15
CA ALA A 183 -3.78 2.95 -19.99
C ALA A 183 -2.35 3.45 -19.79
N ARG A 184 -1.39 2.51 -19.82
CA ARG A 184 0.05 2.81 -19.70
C ARG A 184 0.52 3.74 -20.81
N GLN A 185 0.11 3.48 -22.05
CA GLN A 185 0.46 4.33 -23.19
C GLN A 185 -0.05 5.76 -23.00
N ALA A 186 -1.33 5.93 -22.63
CA ALA A 186 -1.91 7.26 -22.43
C ALA A 186 -1.19 8.07 -21.34
N TRP A 187 -0.80 7.44 -20.22
CA TRP A 187 -0.05 8.12 -19.17
C TRP A 187 1.42 8.38 -19.55
N GLN A 188 2.03 7.53 -20.37
CA GLN A 188 3.37 7.78 -20.91
C GLN A 188 3.36 8.94 -21.91
N ASP A 189 2.36 9.00 -22.80
CA ASP A 189 2.17 10.11 -23.73
C ASP A 189 1.99 11.44 -22.98
N LEU A 190 1.24 11.43 -21.86
CA LEU A 190 1.12 12.58 -20.97
C LEU A 190 2.49 13.02 -20.44
N LEU A 191 3.31 12.08 -19.94
CA LEU A 191 4.64 12.38 -19.40
C LEU A 191 5.66 12.81 -20.47
N ASN A 192 5.44 12.44 -21.73
CA ASN A 192 6.25 12.87 -22.87
C ASN A 192 5.96 14.31 -23.32
N ARG A 193 4.88 14.94 -22.82
CA ARG A 193 4.62 16.37 -23.08
C ARG A 193 5.72 17.25 -22.47
N PRO A 194 5.96 18.44 -23.04
CA PRO A 194 6.81 19.44 -22.40
C PRO A 194 6.37 19.73 -20.96
N PRO A 195 7.28 19.89 -19.98
CA PRO A 195 6.95 20.09 -18.56
C PRO A 195 5.85 21.11 -18.29
N GLU A 196 5.85 22.22 -19.02
CA GLU A 196 4.86 23.30 -18.94
C GLU A 196 3.44 22.91 -19.40
N GLN A 197 3.30 21.82 -20.16
CA GLN A 197 2.03 21.31 -20.67
C GLN A 197 1.49 20.09 -19.89
N ARG A 198 2.22 19.63 -18.85
CA ARG A 198 1.87 18.46 -18.03
C ARG A 198 1.98 18.72 -16.53
N ARG A 199 1.82 19.98 -16.13
CA ARG A 199 2.12 20.41 -14.77
C ARG A 199 1.19 19.74 -13.75
N GLN A 200 -0.11 19.65 -14.02
CA GLN A 200 -1.11 19.19 -13.06
C GLN A 200 -1.24 17.67 -12.97
N ARG A 201 -0.87 16.92 -14.01
CA ARG A 201 -1.12 15.46 -14.08
C ARG A 201 0.14 14.59 -14.12
N SER A 202 1.35 15.17 -14.08
CA SER A 202 2.60 14.38 -14.10
C SER A 202 2.73 13.44 -12.90
N VAL A 203 2.58 13.93 -11.67
CA VAL A 203 2.70 13.09 -10.45
C VAL A 203 1.62 11.99 -10.45
N TRP A 204 0.41 12.34 -10.89
CA TRP A 204 -0.72 11.40 -10.94
C TRP A 204 -0.49 10.30 -11.96
N ALA A 205 -0.02 10.65 -13.16
CA ALA A 205 0.30 9.71 -14.23
C ALA A 205 1.41 8.74 -13.83
N ALA A 206 2.50 9.24 -13.23
CA ALA A 206 3.60 8.39 -12.74
C ALA A 206 3.13 7.44 -11.64
N TYR A 207 2.34 7.92 -10.68
CA TYR A 207 1.77 7.09 -9.63
C TYR A 207 0.88 5.99 -10.22
N MET A 208 0.05 6.34 -11.20
CA MET A 208 -0.84 5.39 -11.86
C MET A 208 -0.12 4.36 -12.73
N LEU A 209 0.98 4.76 -13.37
CA LEU A 209 1.87 3.81 -14.04
C LEU A 209 2.41 2.80 -13.03
N GLY A 210 2.91 3.23 -11.88
CA GLY A 210 3.38 2.34 -10.81
C GLY A 210 2.30 1.36 -10.36
N ARG A 211 1.10 1.87 -10.09
CA ARG A 211 -0.08 1.04 -9.76
C ARG A 211 -0.39 0.01 -10.84
N SER A 212 -0.32 0.40 -12.12
CA SER A 212 -0.63 -0.50 -13.23
C SER A 212 0.33 -1.68 -13.36
N TYR A 213 1.58 -1.56 -12.91
CA TYR A 213 2.59 -2.62 -13.02
C TYR A 213 2.63 -3.56 -11.82
N LEU A 214 1.90 -3.29 -10.72
CA LEU A 214 1.98 -4.06 -9.47
C LEU A 214 1.79 -5.58 -9.65
N GLY A 215 0.86 -6.00 -10.51
CA GLY A 215 0.58 -7.41 -10.78
C GLY A 215 1.44 -8.04 -11.89
N ASP A 216 2.12 -7.22 -12.69
CA ASP A 216 2.77 -7.67 -13.93
C ASP A 216 4.29 -7.60 -13.85
N ASN A 217 4.83 -6.48 -13.33
CA ASN A 217 6.26 -6.22 -13.29
C ASN A 217 6.60 -5.35 -12.07
N PRO A 218 6.96 -5.97 -10.93
CA PRO A 218 7.31 -5.27 -9.68
C PRO A 218 8.45 -4.26 -9.85
N SER A 219 9.44 -4.55 -10.69
CA SER A 219 10.57 -3.64 -10.93
C SER A 219 10.13 -2.35 -11.64
N GLU A 220 9.24 -2.48 -12.63
CA GLU A 220 8.65 -1.30 -13.29
C GLU A 220 7.72 -0.53 -12.35
N ALA A 221 6.93 -1.23 -11.52
CA ALA A 221 6.10 -0.58 -10.52
C ALA A 221 6.94 0.29 -9.56
N LEU A 222 8.04 -0.28 -9.05
CA LEU A 222 9.00 0.41 -8.20
C LEU A 222 9.59 1.66 -8.88
N ARG A 223 10.06 1.51 -10.12
CA ARG A 223 10.63 2.63 -10.91
C ARG A 223 9.65 3.79 -11.04
N TRP A 224 8.38 3.50 -11.31
CA TRP A 224 7.35 4.55 -11.43
C TRP A 224 6.95 5.19 -10.09
N PHE A 225 6.97 4.44 -8.98
CA PHE A 225 6.79 5.03 -7.64
C PHE A 225 7.96 5.95 -7.26
N GLN A 226 9.20 5.58 -7.61
CA GLN A 226 10.36 6.46 -7.48
C GLN A 226 10.19 7.72 -8.36
N GLN A 227 9.79 7.55 -9.62
CA GLN A 227 9.50 8.67 -10.53
C GLN A 227 8.42 9.62 -10.00
N THR A 228 7.40 9.10 -9.31
CA THR A 228 6.34 9.90 -8.67
C THR A 228 6.94 10.88 -7.66
N ARG A 229 7.86 10.39 -6.83
CA ARG A 229 8.56 11.21 -5.82
C ARG A 229 9.52 12.19 -6.46
N GLU A 230 10.25 11.79 -7.49
CA GLU A 230 11.15 12.68 -8.23
C GLU A 230 10.39 13.85 -8.89
N LEU A 231 9.24 13.59 -9.50
CA LEU A 231 8.40 14.64 -10.08
C LEU A 231 7.92 15.63 -9.02
N ALA A 232 7.45 15.16 -7.87
CA ALA A 232 7.08 16.03 -6.77
C ALA A 232 8.27 16.86 -6.27
N GLN A 233 9.46 16.25 -6.15
CA GLN A 233 10.70 16.95 -5.78
C GLN A 233 11.13 18.01 -6.80
N GLN A 234 10.86 17.79 -8.09
CA GLN A 234 11.08 18.76 -9.17
C GLN A 234 10.08 19.92 -9.17
N GLY A 235 9.09 19.92 -8.26
CA GLY A 235 8.12 21.00 -8.12
C GLY A 235 6.84 20.82 -8.94
N PHE A 236 6.59 19.63 -9.49
CA PHE A 236 5.26 19.30 -10.02
C PHE A 236 4.26 19.21 -8.87
N PRO A 237 3.08 19.86 -8.97
CA PRO A 237 2.02 19.78 -7.97
C PRO A 237 1.67 18.34 -7.56
N ASP A 238 1.66 18.10 -6.25
CA ASP A 238 1.18 16.86 -5.63
C ASP A 238 0.09 17.16 -4.58
N PRO A 239 -1.08 17.68 -5.00
CA PRO A 239 -2.14 18.08 -4.06
C PRO A 239 -2.79 16.90 -3.33
N LEU A 240 -2.53 15.66 -3.77
CA LEU A 240 -3.04 14.43 -3.16
C LEU A 240 -2.01 13.72 -2.27
N GLY A 241 -0.78 14.22 -2.18
CA GLY A 241 0.29 13.54 -1.44
C GLY A 241 0.64 12.16 -2.01
N LEU A 242 0.53 11.96 -3.33
CA LEU A 242 0.84 10.70 -4.01
C LEU A 242 2.31 10.31 -3.87
N ALA A 243 3.21 11.29 -3.73
CA ALA A 243 4.62 11.02 -3.46
C ALA A 243 4.80 10.32 -2.10
N ALA A 244 4.10 10.78 -1.06
CA ALA A 244 4.07 10.11 0.24
C ALA A 244 3.37 8.73 0.14
N ALA A 245 2.22 8.66 -0.52
CA ALA A 245 1.46 7.42 -0.69
C ALA A 245 2.26 6.34 -1.47
N SER A 246 3.14 6.74 -2.38
CA SER A 246 4.00 5.82 -3.15
C SER A 246 4.92 4.96 -2.27
N LEU A 247 5.30 5.46 -1.09
CA LEU A 247 6.14 4.71 -0.14
C LEU A 247 5.43 3.46 0.38
N GLY A 248 4.12 3.53 0.62
CA GLY A 248 3.33 2.38 1.07
C GLY A 248 3.23 1.28 0.02
N TRP A 249 3.15 1.64 -1.27
CA TRP A 249 3.16 0.65 -2.36
C TRP A 249 4.52 -0.01 -2.53
N GLU A 250 5.60 0.75 -2.41
CA GLU A 250 6.96 0.21 -2.40
C GLU A 250 7.18 -0.73 -1.20
N ALA A 251 6.69 -0.35 -0.02
CA ALA A 251 6.71 -1.19 1.17
C ALA A 251 5.94 -2.50 0.94
N GLN A 252 4.77 -2.43 0.31
CA GLN A 252 3.98 -3.61 -0.03
C GLN A 252 4.71 -4.53 -1.02
N LEU A 253 5.39 -3.98 -2.03
CA LEU A 253 6.21 -4.77 -2.96
C LEU A 253 7.35 -5.48 -2.24
N ALA A 254 8.06 -4.79 -1.34
CA ALA A 254 9.11 -5.38 -0.51
C ALA A 254 8.54 -6.49 0.39
N LEU A 255 7.38 -6.26 1.01
CA LEU A 255 6.70 -7.25 1.86
C LEU A 255 6.37 -8.53 1.07
N LYS A 256 5.79 -8.40 -0.13
CA LYS A 256 5.45 -9.53 -1.01
C LYS A 256 6.68 -10.33 -1.47
N GLN A 257 7.85 -9.70 -1.51
CA GLN A 257 9.12 -10.34 -1.86
C GLN A 257 9.82 -10.98 -0.65
N GLY A 258 9.24 -10.90 0.56
CA GLY A 258 9.87 -11.37 1.79
C GLY A 258 10.97 -10.42 2.32
N HIS A 259 11.10 -9.22 1.74
CA HIS A 259 12.02 -8.19 2.21
C HIS A 259 11.38 -7.37 3.34
N TYR A 260 11.17 -8.02 4.49
CA TYR A 260 10.43 -7.43 5.62
C TYR A 260 11.12 -6.20 6.22
N ALA A 261 12.45 -6.22 6.42
CA ALA A 261 13.15 -5.09 7.05
C ALA A 261 12.98 -3.78 6.26
N PRO A 262 13.25 -3.75 4.94
CA PRO A 262 12.97 -2.57 4.10
C PRO A 262 11.49 -2.16 4.09
N ALA A 263 10.57 -3.13 4.06
CA ALA A 263 9.14 -2.85 4.10
C ALA A 263 8.73 -2.11 5.38
N LEU A 264 9.22 -2.58 6.54
CA LEU A 264 8.92 -1.99 7.84
C LEU A 264 9.51 -0.59 8.01
N GLU A 265 10.68 -0.32 7.45
CA GLU A 265 11.24 1.04 7.40
C GLU A 265 10.35 1.99 6.61
N LEU A 266 9.93 1.59 5.42
CA LEU A 266 9.07 2.42 4.56
C LEU A 266 7.71 2.69 5.22
N PHE A 267 7.07 1.68 5.82
CA PHE A 267 5.82 1.89 6.56
C PHE A 267 6.02 2.78 7.79
N ARG A 268 7.18 2.71 8.48
CA ARG A 268 7.49 3.62 9.59
C ARG A 268 7.67 5.06 9.11
N VAL A 269 8.31 5.26 7.97
CA VAL A 269 8.44 6.60 7.35
C VAL A 269 7.07 7.12 6.91
N GLN A 270 6.21 6.26 6.36
CA GLN A 270 4.84 6.63 5.98
C GLN A 270 4.00 7.02 7.21
N LEU A 271 4.19 6.33 8.35
CA LEU A 271 3.56 6.73 9.61
C LEU A 271 4.00 8.13 10.04
N GLU A 272 5.30 8.45 9.91
CA GLU A 272 5.81 9.80 10.19
C GLU A 272 5.28 10.85 9.21
N ALA A 273 5.06 10.46 7.95
CA ALA A 273 4.50 11.34 6.93
C ALA A 273 3.04 11.75 7.23
N GLY A 274 2.35 11.03 8.14
CA GLY A 274 0.98 11.32 8.57
C GLY A 274 -0.09 10.62 7.73
N ASP A 275 0.26 9.53 7.03
CA ASP A 275 -0.71 8.79 6.22
C ASP A 275 -1.76 8.10 7.11
N PRO A 276 -3.07 8.33 6.88
CA PRO A 276 -4.13 7.74 7.71
C PRO A 276 -4.15 6.20 7.73
N ALA A 277 -3.66 5.54 6.69
CA ALA A 277 -3.61 4.08 6.61
C ALA A 277 -2.30 3.47 7.13
N ALA A 278 -1.29 4.28 7.43
CA ALA A 278 0.01 3.77 7.87
C ALA A 278 -0.02 3.00 9.20
N PRO A 279 -0.78 3.40 10.26
CA PRO A 279 -0.76 2.67 11.54
C PRO A 279 -1.13 1.19 11.40
N ILE A 280 -2.19 0.94 10.66
CA ILE A 280 -2.72 -0.40 10.42
C ILE A 280 -1.90 -1.16 9.38
N SER A 281 -1.40 -0.49 8.33
CA SER A 281 -0.50 -1.12 7.36
C SER A 281 0.80 -1.60 8.03
N LEU A 282 1.35 -0.78 8.92
CA LEU A 282 2.55 -1.12 9.69
C LEU A 282 2.29 -2.29 10.65
N LEU A 283 1.13 -2.33 11.31
CA LEU A 283 0.75 -3.45 12.17
C LEU A 283 0.71 -4.77 11.38
N LEU A 284 0.01 -4.78 10.25
CA LEU A 284 -0.11 -5.99 9.44
C LEU A 284 1.24 -6.42 8.85
N ALA A 285 2.03 -5.47 8.34
CA ALA A 285 3.38 -5.77 7.85
C ALA A 285 4.27 -6.36 8.95
N THR A 286 4.16 -5.85 10.18
CA THR A 286 4.93 -6.36 11.33
C THR A 286 4.45 -7.76 11.75
N ARG A 287 3.15 -8.03 11.70
CA ARG A 287 2.60 -9.36 11.90
C ARG A 287 3.14 -10.35 10.87
N HIS A 288 3.16 -10.00 9.59
CA HIS A 288 3.75 -10.85 8.55
C HIS A 288 5.23 -11.08 8.76
N ALA A 289 5.99 -10.04 9.15
CA ALA A 289 7.40 -10.20 9.48
C ALA A 289 7.62 -11.16 10.67
N ALA A 290 6.74 -11.13 11.67
CA ALA A 290 6.81 -12.04 12.81
C ALA A 290 6.34 -13.47 12.47
N ALA A 291 5.36 -13.60 11.57
CA ALA A 291 4.70 -14.87 11.28
C ALA A 291 5.38 -15.67 10.17
N ASP A 292 5.82 -15.00 9.11
CA ASP A 292 6.12 -15.62 7.81
C ASP A 292 7.60 -15.52 7.42
N ALA A 293 8.38 -14.64 8.06
CA ALA A 293 9.79 -14.47 7.74
C ALA A 293 10.60 -15.75 8.03
N ASP A 294 11.41 -16.17 7.05
CA ASP A 294 12.37 -17.25 7.22
C ASP A 294 13.55 -16.84 8.11
N ALA A 295 14.50 -17.77 8.35
CA ALA A 295 15.64 -17.49 9.23
C ALA A 295 16.51 -16.32 8.76
N ASN A 296 16.73 -16.19 7.45
CA ASN A 296 17.56 -15.13 6.87
C ASN A 296 16.85 -13.78 6.97
N ALA A 297 15.58 -13.74 6.60
CA ALA A 297 14.75 -12.55 6.66
C ALA A 297 14.52 -12.07 8.11
N ARG A 298 14.33 -12.99 9.07
CA ARG A 298 14.29 -12.65 10.50
C ARG A 298 15.61 -12.08 10.99
N THR A 299 16.74 -12.65 10.58
CA THR A 299 18.07 -12.13 10.93
C THR A 299 18.26 -10.72 10.38
N ALA A 300 17.84 -10.47 9.14
CA ALA A 300 17.88 -9.12 8.54
C ALA A 300 17.00 -8.13 9.32
N CYS A 301 15.80 -8.52 9.75
CA CYS A 301 14.96 -7.72 10.65
C CYS A 301 15.63 -7.46 12.00
N ALA A 302 16.33 -8.44 12.57
CA ALA A 302 17.03 -8.27 13.85
C ALA A 302 18.22 -7.31 13.71
N GLN A 303 18.93 -7.32 12.59
CA GLN A 303 20.04 -6.39 12.31
C GLN A 303 19.55 -4.95 12.08
N ASN A 304 18.43 -4.77 11.36
CA ASN A 304 17.87 -3.46 11.07
C ASN A 304 17.21 -2.83 12.32
N PRO A 305 17.62 -1.64 12.80
CA PRO A 305 17.09 -1.06 14.03
C PRO A 305 15.59 -0.77 14.04
N THR A 306 15.05 -0.24 12.94
CA THR A 306 13.63 0.08 12.83
C THR A 306 12.80 -1.20 12.82
N ALA A 307 13.16 -2.16 11.95
CA ALA A 307 12.46 -3.44 11.88
C ALA A 307 12.53 -4.21 13.19
N ARG A 308 13.71 -4.26 13.84
CA ARG A 308 13.90 -4.92 15.13
C ARG A 308 12.97 -4.38 16.20
N ARG A 309 12.89 -3.06 16.35
CA ARG A 309 12.05 -2.39 17.33
C ARG A 309 10.57 -2.61 17.08
N LEU A 310 10.16 -2.60 15.80
CA LEU A 310 8.78 -2.88 15.39
C LEU A 310 8.39 -4.33 15.68
N VAL A 311 9.19 -5.30 15.23
CA VAL A 311 8.91 -6.73 15.47
C VAL A 311 8.91 -7.04 16.95
N THR A 312 9.89 -6.55 17.71
CA THR A 312 9.92 -6.73 19.17
C THR A 312 8.70 -6.08 19.83
N GLY A 313 8.36 -4.84 19.44
CA GLY A 313 7.19 -4.11 19.92
C GLY A 313 5.87 -4.85 19.65
N TYR A 314 5.74 -5.45 18.47
CA TYR A 314 4.59 -6.28 18.12
C TYR A 314 4.50 -7.53 19.01
N LEU A 315 5.61 -8.26 19.15
CA LEU A 315 5.64 -9.50 19.94
C LEU A 315 5.32 -9.27 21.42
N VAL A 316 5.82 -8.18 22.03
CA VAL A 316 5.51 -7.86 23.45
C VAL A 316 4.11 -7.29 23.63
N SER A 317 3.55 -6.64 22.60
CA SER A 317 2.19 -6.08 22.62
C SER A 317 1.13 -7.16 22.42
N ALA A 318 1.44 -8.22 21.67
CA ALA A 318 0.55 -9.31 21.36
C ALA A 318 0.42 -10.25 22.57
N SER A 319 -0.50 -9.92 23.48
CA SER A 319 -0.83 -10.69 24.69
C SER A 319 -1.20 -12.15 24.45
N LEU A 320 -1.54 -12.51 23.21
CA LEU A 320 -1.87 -13.87 22.76
C LEU A 320 -0.64 -14.73 22.40
N LEU A 321 0.58 -14.16 22.32
CA LEU A 321 1.79 -14.88 21.95
C LEU A 321 2.57 -15.47 23.14
N LYS A 322 1.94 -15.59 24.32
CA LYS A 322 2.59 -16.18 25.49
C LYS A 322 2.96 -17.64 25.22
N GLY A 323 4.26 -17.93 25.16
CA GLY A 323 4.77 -19.26 24.81
C GLY A 323 4.72 -19.60 23.31
N ASP A 324 4.46 -18.62 22.44
CA ASP A 324 4.47 -18.82 20.98
C ASP A 324 5.91 -19.05 20.47
N ALA A 325 6.08 -20.07 19.63
CA ALA A 325 7.34 -20.41 18.98
C ALA A 325 7.95 -19.25 18.18
N LYS A 326 7.14 -18.28 17.71
CA LYS A 326 7.60 -17.07 17.02
C LYS A 326 8.46 -16.19 17.93
N VAL A 327 8.13 -16.07 19.22
CA VAL A 327 8.92 -15.29 20.18
C VAL A 327 10.28 -15.94 20.39
N ALA A 328 10.31 -17.28 20.54
CA ALA A 328 11.57 -18.02 20.65
C ALA A 328 12.44 -17.88 19.39
N ALA A 329 11.84 -18.05 18.20
CA ALA A 329 12.55 -17.89 16.93
C ALA A 329 13.08 -16.48 16.70
N TRP A 330 12.35 -15.46 17.17
CA TRP A 330 12.83 -14.07 17.16
C TRP A 330 14.04 -13.89 18.09
N LEU A 331 13.93 -14.34 19.34
CA LEU A 331 15.01 -14.24 20.33
C LEU A 331 16.28 -15.01 19.90
N ASP A 332 16.12 -16.15 19.23
CA ASP A 332 17.23 -16.93 18.68
C ASP A 332 18.03 -16.18 17.61
N SER A 333 17.41 -15.23 16.90
CA SER A 333 18.08 -14.41 15.88
C SER A 333 19.17 -13.52 16.48
N PHE A 334 19.14 -13.26 17.78
CA PHE A 334 20.14 -12.45 18.51
C PHE A 334 21.34 -13.26 19.02
N LYS A 335 21.38 -14.58 18.78
CA LYS A 335 22.57 -15.40 19.05
C LYS A 335 23.69 -15.14 18.05
N THR A 336 23.32 -14.70 16.84
CA THR A 336 24.23 -14.50 15.69
C THR A 336 24.35 -13.04 15.27
N VAL A 337 23.57 -12.16 15.88
CA VAL A 337 23.58 -10.71 15.64
C VAL A 337 24.10 -10.03 16.89
N ASP A 338 25.03 -9.07 16.74
CA ASP A 338 25.45 -8.21 17.84
C ASP A 338 24.25 -7.42 18.33
N ALA A 339 23.65 -7.91 19.41
CA ALA A 339 22.40 -7.37 19.88
C ALA A 339 22.61 -6.00 20.53
N PRO A 340 21.83 -4.99 20.12
CA PRO A 340 22.06 -3.63 20.56
C PRO A 340 21.58 -3.44 21.99
N VAL A 341 22.46 -2.84 22.78
CA VAL A 341 22.25 -2.44 24.18
C VAL A 341 20.98 -1.58 24.35
N GLU A 342 20.64 -0.77 23.34
CA GLU A 342 19.50 0.15 23.35
C GLU A 342 18.13 -0.53 23.41
N ASP A 343 18.01 -1.78 22.98
CA ASP A 343 16.73 -2.51 22.90
C ASP A 343 16.68 -3.70 23.87
N ALA A 344 17.68 -3.81 24.76
CA ALA A 344 17.88 -4.96 25.64
C ALA A 344 16.76 -5.13 26.69
N ASP A 345 16.17 -4.03 27.17
CA ASP A 345 15.01 -4.05 28.07
C ASP A 345 13.79 -4.75 27.45
N ARG A 346 13.49 -4.43 26.18
CA ARG A 346 12.35 -5.02 25.46
C ARG A 346 12.63 -6.46 25.06
N LEU A 347 13.86 -6.79 24.69
CA LEU A 347 14.27 -8.17 24.45
C LEU A 347 14.21 -9.00 25.73
N ALA A 348 14.56 -8.42 26.89
CA ALA A 348 14.36 -9.06 28.18
C ALA A 348 12.89 -9.32 28.47
N TRP A 349 12.02 -8.33 28.22
CA TRP A 349 10.58 -8.51 28.39
C TRP A 349 10.02 -9.60 27.48
N ALA A 350 10.40 -9.63 26.20
CA ALA A 350 10.01 -10.70 25.29
C ALA A 350 10.47 -12.08 25.78
N ALA A 351 11.73 -12.21 26.24
CA ALA A 351 12.25 -13.44 26.81
C ALA A 351 11.50 -13.87 28.08
N TYR A 352 11.15 -12.92 28.95
CA TYR A 352 10.35 -13.16 30.15
C TYR A 352 8.94 -13.66 29.79
N GLN A 353 8.27 -13.04 28.81
CA GLN A 353 6.95 -13.48 28.33
C GLN A 353 6.99 -14.89 27.71
N ALA A 354 8.11 -15.26 27.10
CA ALA A 354 8.36 -16.61 26.57
C ALA A 354 8.74 -17.64 27.65
N GLY A 355 8.88 -17.22 28.92
CA GLY A 355 9.29 -18.10 30.03
C GLY A 355 10.79 -18.43 30.07
N ASN A 356 11.61 -17.73 29.27
CA ASN A 356 13.06 -17.91 29.25
C ASN A 356 13.74 -16.91 30.21
N PHE A 357 13.67 -17.20 31.51
CA PHE A 357 14.13 -16.30 32.56
C PHE A 357 15.64 -16.04 32.54
N ASP A 358 16.46 -17.05 32.20
CA ASP A 358 17.91 -16.90 32.10
C ASP A 358 18.29 -15.94 30.97
N LEU A 359 17.64 -16.07 29.81
CA LEU A 359 17.83 -15.16 28.69
C LEU A 359 17.35 -13.74 29.03
N ALA A 360 16.21 -13.63 29.73
CA ALA A 360 15.70 -12.35 30.19
C ALA A 360 16.71 -11.65 31.14
N GLN A 361 17.28 -12.39 32.09
CA GLN A 361 18.31 -11.87 32.99
C GLN A 361 19.56 -11.42 32.22
N GLY A 362 19.99 -12.20 31.22
CA GLY A 362 21.13 -11.85 30.36
C GLY A 362 20.92 -10.55 29.56
N TRP A 363 19.69 -10.31 29.10
CA TRP A 363 19.32 -9.06 28.44
C TRP A 363 19.21 -7.89 29.42
N LEU A 364 18.60 -8.08 30.60
CA LEU A 364 18.51 -7.02 31.63
C LEU A 364 19.89 -6.53 32.08
N ALA A 365 20.88 -7.42 32.17
CA ALA A 365 22.25 -7.04 32.52
C ALA A 365 22.90 -6.10 31.47
N LYS A 366 22.39 -6.09 30.23
CA LYS A 366 22.82 -5.20 29.15
C LYS A 366 21.93 -3.97 29.02
N ALA A 367 20.76 -3.93 29.65
CA ALA A 367 19.85 -2.80 29.55
C ALA A 367 20.39 -1.57 30.29
N SER A 368 20.03 -0.38 29.81
CA SER A 368 20.32 0.86 30.53
C SER A 368 19.64 0.85 31.89
N ALA A 369 20.31 1.33 32.93
CA ALA A 369 19.71 1.49 34.27
C ALA A 369 18.53 2.48 34.29
N GLN A 370 18.37 3.27 33.23
CA GLN A 370 17.26 4.21 33.03
C GLN A 370 16.18 3.66 32.10
N ALA A 371 16.33 2.42 31.61
CA ALA A 371 15.28 1.76 30.84
C ALA A 371 14.03 1.54 31.73
N PRO A 372 12.82 1.72 31.17
CA PRO A 372 11.57 1.70 31.91
C PRO A 372 11.20 0.35 32.53
#